data_AF-A0A815U821-F1
#
_entry.id   AF-A0A815U821-F1
#
_cell.length_a   1.000
_cell.length_b   1.000
_cell.length_c   1.000
_cell.angle_alpha   90.00
_cell.angle_beta   90.00
_cell.angle_gamma   90.00
#
_symmetry.space_group_name_H-M   'P 1'
#
loop_
_entity.id
_entity.type
_entity.pdbx_description
1 polymer ?
#
loop_
_entity_poly.entity_id
_entity_poly.type
_entity_poly.pdbx_seq_one_letter_code
_entity_poly.pdbx_strand_id
1 'polypeptide(L)'
;MFNEDLKSYRTISEFFRRKIKMELRPINKESPIVSPCDGRVLTCGKVSRGLIEQVKGITYTASSFLGVPLTAGLAKLQQQNKAKRNSTCDYDDAHSYAESLLKYRGHALYYAVIYLAPGDYHRFHSPTEWQISWRRHYIGHLFSVNPKVASWLQNLFCLNERAAYYGSWKYGFFSMTAVGATIVGSINVHFDP
;
A
#
# COMPACT_ATOMS: atom_id res chain seq x y z
N MET A 1 18.64 3.18 -22.41
CA MET A 1 17.95 3.03 -23.70
C MET A 1 16.87 1.98 -23.52
N PHE A 2 15.64 2.22 -23.98
CA PHE A 2 14.60 1.18 -24.07
C PHE A 2 15.09 0.11 -25.04
N ASN A 3 15.02 -1.17 -24.68
CA ASN A 3 15.44 -2.26 -25.54
C ASN A 3 14.25 -3.20 -25.77
N GLU A 4 13.80 -3.27 -27.02
CA GLU A 4 12.68 -4.11 -27.44
C GLU A 4 13.11 -5.57 -27.64
N ASP A 5 14.42 -5.84 -27.74
CA ASP A 5 14.95 -7.18 -27.91
C ASP A 5 14.93 -7.95 -26.57
N LEU A 6 14.16 -9.02 -26.53
CA LEU A 6 14.08 -9.94 -25.39
C LEU A 6 15.44 -10.54 -25.02
N LYS A 7 16.34 -10.70 -25.99
CA LYS A 7 17.69 -11.25 -25.76
C LYS A 7 18.61 -10.31 -24.99
N SER A 8 18.21 -9.05 -24.83
CA SER A 8 19.00 -8.06 -24.08
C SER A 8 18.89 -8.21 -22.57
N TYR A 9 17.88 -8.91 -22.08
CA TYR A 9 17.68 -9.16 -20.65
C TYR A 9 18.41 -10.42 -20.22
N ARG A 10 19.26 -10.32 -19.18
CA ARG A 10 20.05 -11.46 -18.67
C ARG A 10 19.21 -12.47 -17.92
N THR A 11 18.10 -12.01 -17.33
CA THR A 11 17.22 -12.82 -16.48
C THR A 11 15.75 -12.44 -16.67
N ILE A 12 14.84 -13.36 -16.35
CA ILE A 12 13.39 -13.08 -16.32
C ILE A 12 13.09 -11.93 -15.34
N SER A 13 13.76 -11.91 -14.19
CA SER A 13 13.61 -10.82 -13.20
C SER A 13 14.02 -9.46 -13.77
N GLU A 14 15.03 -9.39 -14.64
CA GLU A 14 15.40 -8.15 -15.31
C GLU A 14 14.33 -7.70 -16.31
N PHE A 15 13.82 -8.63 -17.12
CA PHE A 15 12.72 -8.38 -18.05
C PHE A 15 11.44 -7.92 -17.34
N PHE A 16 11.13 -8.52 -16.18
CA PHE A 16 9.93 -8.22 -15.41
C PHE A 16 9.87 -6.74 -14.96
N ARG A 17 11.02 -6.17 -14.61
CA ARG A 17 11.20 -4.75 -14.25
C ARG A 17 11.91 -3.96 -15.35
N ARG A 18 11.68 -4.33 -16.62
CA ARG A 18 12.12 -3.58 -17.81
C ARG A 18 11.77 -2.10 -17.69
N LYS A 19 12.58 -1.23 -18.30
CA LYS A 19 12.20 0.18 -18.49
C LYS A 19 11.19 0.27 -19.64
N ILE A 20 10.31 1.26 -19.59
CA ILE A 20 9.44 1.62 -20.72
C ILE A 20 9.80 3.00 -21.26
N LYS A 21 9.37 3.25 -22.50
CA LYS A 21 9.34 4.57 -23.13
C LYS A 21 8.42 5.49 -22.34
N MET A 22 8.96 6.58 -21.78
CA MET A 22 8.21 7.50 -20.90
C MET A 22 7.13 8.26 -21.66
N GLU A 23 7.34 8.49 -22.96
CA GLU A 23 6.39 9.11 -23.87
C GLU A 23 5.08 8.31 -24.02
N LEU A 24 5.10 7.00 -23.69
CA LEU A 24 3.90 6.15 -23.71
C LEU A 24 3.05 6.29 -22.44
N ARG A 25 3.52 7.04 -21.44
CA ARG A 25 2.82 7.29 -20.17
C ARG A 25 2.88 8.78 -19.82
N PRO A 26 2.25 9.66 -20.64
CA PRO A 26 2.21 11.07 -20.35
C PRO A 26 1.53 11.33 -19.00
N ILE A 27 2.21 12.09 -18.14
CA ILE A 27 1.68 12.46 -16.82
C ILE A 27 0.76 13.66 -16.97
N ASN A 28 -0.49 13.53 -16.53
CA ASN A 28 -1.41 14.65 -16.45
C ASN A 28 -0.95 15.62 -15.35
N LYS A 29 -0.68 16.88 -15.71
CA LYS A 29 -0.17 17.92 -14.79
C LYS A 29 -1.26 18.65 -14.02
N GLU A 30 -2.50 18.58 -14.47
CA GLU A 30 -3.66 19.25 -13.85
C GLU A 30 -4.28 18.39 -12.75
N SER A 31 -4.17 17.07 -12.87
CA SER A 31 -4.67 16.14 -11.86
C SER A 31 -3.79 16.18 -10.61
N PRO A 32 -4.37 16.36 -9.40
CA PRO A 32 -3.61 16.32 -8.16
C PRO A 32 -3.08 14.93 -7.82
N ILE A 33 -3.62 13.89 -8.46
CA ILE A 33 -3.19 12.51 -8.30
C ILE A 33 -3.29 11.77 -9.64
N VAL A 34 -2.31 10.94 -9.95
CA VAL A 34 -2.29 10.10 -11.15
C VAL A 34 -2.13 8.63 -10.76
N SER A 35 -2.34 7.70 -11.71
CA SER A 35 -2.07 6.29 -11.43
C SER A 35 -0.58 6.07 -11.12
N PRO A 36 -0.22 5.37 -10.03
CA PRO A 36 1.17 5.09 -9.71
C PRO A 36 1.78 3.98 -10.58
N CYS A 37 0.97 3.14 -11.21
CA CYS A 37 1.44 1.98 -11.97
C CYS A 37 0.47 1.61 -13.10
N ASP A 38 0.95 0.76 -14.01
CA ASP A 38 0.12 0.03 -14.94
C ASP A 38 -0.52 -1.15 -14.22
N GLY A 39 -1.84 -1.33 -14.36
CA GLY A 39 -2.52 -2.45 -13.74
C GLY A 39 -4.03 -2.28 -13.71
N ARG A 40 -4.69 -3.10 -12.90
CA ARG A 40 -6.14 -3.09 -12.72
C ARG A 40 -6.51 -2.63 -11.32
N VAL A 41 -7.37 -1.63 -11.21
CA VAL A 41 -8.01 -1.29 -9.94
C VAL A 41 -8.87 -2.48 -9.50
N LEU A 42 -8.56 -3.09 -8.36
CA LEU A 42 -9.37 -4.15 -7.76
C LEU A 42 -10.53 -3.55 -6.97
N THR A 43 -10.20 -2.62 -6.08
CA THR A 43 -11.14 -1.90 -5.22
C THR A 43 -10.61 -0.48 -5.00
N CYS A 44 -11.51 0.47 -4.85
CA CYS A 44 -11.17 1.82 -4.42
C CYS A 44 -12.39 2.44 -3.77
N GLY A 45 -12.19 3.35 -2.82
CA GLY A 45 -13.31 4.02 -2.17
C GLY A 45 -12.90 4.74 -0.89
N LYS A 46 -13.93 5.18 -0.15
CA LYS A 46 -13.76 5.79 1.17
C LYS A 46 -13.49 4.73 2.22
N VAL A 47 -12.49 4.94 3.06
CA VAL A 47 -12.26 4.11 4.26
C VAL A 47 -13.38 4.41 5.25
N SER A 48 -14.21 3.42 5.55
CA SER A 48 -15.37 3.56 6.44
C SER A 48 -15.12 2.81 7.74
N ARG A 49 -15.22 3.50 8.89
CA ARG A 49 -14.94 2.93 10.23
C ARG A 49 -13.57 2.23 10.33
N GLY A 50 -12.58 2.74 9.59
CA GLY A 50 -11.24 2.16 9.53
C GLY A 50 -11.11 0.86 8.72
N LEU A 51 -12.12 0.48 7.94
CA LEU A 51 -12.07 -0.68 7.05
C LEU A 51 -11.69 -0.31 5.62
N ILE A 52 -10.90 -1.18 5.00
CA ILE A 52 -10.51 -1.16 3.59
C ILE A 52 -11.08 -2.41 2.93
N GLU A 53 -11.69 -2.27 1.75
CA GLU A 53 -12.18 -3.42 0.98
C GLU A 53 -11.04 -4.07 0.21
N GLN A 54 -10.89 -5.38 0.41
CA GLN A 54 -9.97 -6.22 -0.33
C GLN A 54 -10.54 -6.54 -1.71
N VAL A 55 -11.60 -7.35 -1.75
CA VAL A 55 -12.35 -7.77 -2.95
C VAL A 55 -13.71 -8.31 -2.49
N LYS A 56 -14.81 -7.94 -3.18
CA LYS A 56 -16.15 -8.55 -3.04
C LYS A 56 -16.63 -8.63 -1.58
N GLY A 57 -16.51 -7.53 -0.83
CA GLY A 57 -17.00 -7.44 0.54
C GLY A 57 -16.10 -8.07 1.62
N ILE A 58 -14.97 -8.70 1.24
CA ILE A 58 -13.92 -9.02 2.22
C ILE A 58 -13.18 -7.74 2.56
N THR A 59 -13.07 -7.41 3.84
CA THR A 59 -12.41 -6.21 4.34
C THR A 59 -11.28 -6.53 5.32
N TYR A 60 -10.34 -5.61 5.47
CA TYR A 60 -9.34 -5.61 6.54
C TYR A 60 -9.25 -4.22 7.16
N THR A 61 -8.70 -4.12 8.37
CA THR A 61 -8.58 -2.83 9.07
C THR A 61 -7.35 -2.07 8.56
N ALA A 62 -7.47 -0.75 8.45
CA ALA A 62 -6.33 0.13 8.16
C ALA A 62 -5.23 -0.04 9.20
N SER A 63 -5.57 -0.25 10.48
CA SER A 63 -4.61 -0.51 11.56
C SER A 63 -3.82 -1.81 11.36
N SER A 64 -4.45 -2.89 10.87
CA SER A 64 -3.73 -4.15 10.58
C SER A 64 -2.78 -4.01 9.40
N PHE A 65 -3.17 -3.23 8.38
CA PHE A 65 -2.39 -3.06 7.16
C PHE A 65 -1.24 -2.07 7.34
N LEU A 66 -1.55 -0.90 7.89
CA LEU A 66 -0.63 0.23 8.08
C LEU A 66 0.08 0.22 9.44
N GLY A 67 -0.35 -0.62 10.38
CA GLY A 67 0.21 -0.75 11.74
C GLY A 67 0.11 0.52 12.57
N VAL A 68 0.36 0.40 13.87
CA VAL A 68 0.38 1.56 14.77
C VAL A 68 1.58 2.47 14.45
N PRO A 69 1.43 3.81 14.32
CA PRO A 69 2.58 4.72 14.20
C PRO A 69 3.54 4.51 15.37
N LEU A 70 4.86 4.48 15.13
CA LEU A 70 5.86 4.29 16.18
C LEU A 70 5.75 5.36 17.29
N THR A 71 5.35 6.58 16.94
CA THR A 71 5.07 7.68 17.87
C THR A 71 3.90 7.38 18.81
N ALA A 72 2.81 6.80 18.31
CA ALA A 72 1.69 6.33 19.12
C ALA A 72 2.01 5.04 19.88
N GLY A 73 2.85 4.16 19.31
CA GLY A 73 3.33 2.93 19.94
C GLY A 73 4.19 3.20 21.17
N LEU A 74 5.07 4.21 21.14
CA LEU A 74 5.85 4.64 22.31
C LEU A 74 4.96 5.23 23.41
N ALA A 75 3.97 6.05 23.06
CA ALA A 75 3.00 6.57 24.01
C ALA A 75 2.09 5.46 24.61
N LYS A 76 1.67 4.49 23.79
CA LYS A 76 0.90 3.31 24.24
C LYS A 76 1.75 2.36 25.08
N LEU A 77 3.04 2.16 24.80
CA LEU A 77 3.94 1.34 25.63
C LEU A 77 4.14 1.96 27.03
N GLN A 78 4.19 3.30 27.13
CA GLN A 78 4.20 3.99 28.42
C GLN A 78 2.89 3.82 29.21
N GLN A 79 1.74 3.70 28.52
CA GLN A 79 0.43 3.49 29.15
C GLN A 79 0.10 2.00 29.42
N GLN A 80 0.63 1.07 28.62
CA GLN A 80 0.38 -0.37 28.76
C GLN A 80 1.03 -0.99 30.00
N ASN A 81 2.01 -0.32 30.61
CA ASN A 81 2.49 -0.70 31.94
C ASN A 81 1.48 -0.41 33.08
N LYS A 82 0.34 0.25 32.81
CA LYS A 82 -0.68 0.56 33.82
C LYS A 82 -2.04 -0.15 33.65
N ALA A 83 -2.32 -0.78 32.51
CA ALA A 83 -3.67 -1.30 32.23
C ALA A 83 -3.67 -2.69 31.56
N LYS A 84 -3.22 -3.72 32.28
CA LYS A 84 -3.74 -5.06 32.06
C LYS A 84 -5.14 -5.12 32.65
N ARG A 85 -6.18 -5.14 31.79
CA ARG A 85 -7.39 -5.99 31.88
C ARG A 85 -8.55 -5.40 31.07
N ASN A 86 -9.08 -6.25 30.19
CA ASN A 86 -10.46 -6.31 29.72
C ASN A 86 -11.02 -5.20 28.80
N SER A 87 -11.45 -5.67 27.63
CA SER A 87 -12.69 -5.32 26.92
C SER A 87 -12.61 -4.43 25.66
N THR A 88 -13.56 -4.76 24.78
CA THR A 88 -14.09 -4.07 23.60
C THR A 88 -13.25 -4.06 22.31
N CYS A 89 -13.82 -4.80 21.35
CA CYS A 89 -13.56 -5.03 19.93
C CYS A 89 -12.47 -4.23 19.20
N ASP A 90 -11.65 -4.96 18.43
CA ASP A 90 -10.71 -4.49 17.39
C ASP A 90 -11.30 -3.42 16.43
N TYR A 91 -12.63 -3.31 16.33
CA TYR A 91 -13.36 -2.36 15.51
C TYR A 91 -13.35 -0.91 16.03
N ASP A 92 -13.48 -0.71 17.34
CA ASP A 92 -13.45 0.65 17.92
C ASP A 92 -12.03 1.24 17.83
N ASP A 93 -11.02 0.38 17.98
CA ASP A 93 -9.63 0.75 17.72
C ASP A 93 -9.39 1.07 16.23
N ALA A 94 -10.02 0.34 15.29
CA ALA A 94 -9.89 0.61 13.86
C ALA A 94 -10.46 1.97 13.43
N HIS A 95 -11.63 2.36 13.96
CA HIS A 95 -12.19 3.68 13.67
C HIS A 95 -11.34 4.81 14.26
N SER A 96 -10.98 4.69 15.54
CA SER A 96 -10.10 5.66 16.22
C SER A 96 -8.75 5.80 15.52
N TYR A 97 -8.17 4.68 15.07
CA TYR A 97 -6.96 4.67 14.27
C TYR A 97 -7.13 5.47 12.96
N ALA A 98 -8.18 5.24 12.20
CA ALA A 98 -8.41 5.94 10.95
C ALA A 98 -8.63 7.45 11.16
N GLU A 99 -9.37 7.83 12.20
CA GLU A 99 -9.54 9.24 12.58
C GLU A 99 -8.20 9.88 12.97
N SER A 100 -7.31 9.14 13.66
CA SER A 100 -5.99 9.65 14.03
C SER A 100 -5.07 9.99 12.84
N LEU A 101 -5.37 9.46 11.65
CA LEU A 101 -4.66 9.79 10.41
C LEU A 101 -5.19 11.07 9.74
N LEU A 102 -6.37 11.55 10.11
CA LEU A 102 -6.95 12.76 9.53
C LEU A 102 -6.29 14.01 10.10
N LYS A 103 -5.77 14.86 9.21
CA LYS A 103 -5.11 16.12 9.60
C LYS A 103 -6.10 17.28 9.78
N TYR A 104 -7.18 17.29 9.00
CA TYR A 104 -8.11 18.41 8.90
C TYR A 104 -9.54 17.95 9.16
N ARG A 105 -10.34 18.78 9.84
CA ARG A 105 -11.76 18.50 10.08
C ARG A 105 -12.52 18.42 8.76
N GLY A 106 -13.47 17.49 8.68
CA GLY A 106 -14.31 17.28 7.49
C GLY A 106 -13.61 16.51 6.35
N HIS A 107 -12.33 16.15 6.50
CA HIS A 107 -11.65 15.29 5.54
C HIS A 107 -12.04 13.82 5.76
N ALA A 108 -11.84 13.01 4.74
CA ALA A 108 -12.02 11.57 4.79
C ALA A 108 -10.82 10.86 4.16
N LEU A 109 -10.54 9.65 4.63
CA LEU A 109 -9.55 8.78 4.01
C LEU A 109 -10.16 8.05 2.81
N TYR A 110 -9.36 7.94 1.76
CA TYR A 110 -9.66 7.16 0.56
C TYR A 110 -8.53 6.17 0.30
N TYR A 111 -8.85 5.08 -0.36
CA TYR A 111 -7.89 4.06 -0.75
C TYR A 111 -8.12 3.62 -2.20
N ALA A 112 -7.08 3.08 -2.82
CA ALA A 112 -7.15 2.35 -4.08
C ALA A 112 -6.18 1.18 -4.04
N VAL A 113 -6.66 -0.01 -4.38
CA VAL A 113 -5.87 -1.25 -4.53
C VAL A 113 -5.70 -1.52 -6.01
N ILE A 114 -4.45 -1.54 -6.47
CA ILE A 114 -4.11 -1.76 -7.88
C ILE A 114 -3.32 -3.06 -7.99
N TYR A 115 -3.81 -3.98 -8.82
CA TYR A 115 -3.18 -5.25 -9.13
C TYR A 115 -2.36 -5.15 -10.42
N LEU A 116 -1.10 -5.53 -10.33
CA LEU A 116 -0.19 -5.66 -11.48
C LEU A 116 -0.20 -7.13 -11.91
N ALA A 117 -0.72 -7.41 -13.10
CA ALA A 117 -0.69 -8.74 -13.69
C ALA A 117 0.72 -9.03 -14.25
N PRO A 118 1.15 -10.31 -14.37
CA PRO A 118 2.50 -10.66 -14.80
C PRO A 118 2.99 -10.04 -16.13
N GLY A 119 2.09 -9.66 -17.04
CA GLY A 119 2.43 -8.99 -18.30
C GLY A 119 2.66 -7.47 -18.17
N ASP A 120 2.19 -6.86 -17.09
CA ASP A 120 2.23 -5.42 -16.88
C ASP A 120 3.67 -4.93 -16.65
N TYR A 121 3.82 -3.60 -16.65
CA TYR A 121 5.06 -2.96 -16.26
C TYR A 121 5.18 -2.97 -14.72
N HIS A 122 6.14 -3.75 -14.19
CA HIS A 122 6.31 -3.94 -12.74
C HIS A 122 7.24 -2.93 -12.09
N ARG A 123 7.07 -1.66 -12.44
CA ARG A 123 7.57 -0.56 -11.60
C ARG A 123 6.38 0.31 -11.22
N PHE A 124 6.49 0.92 -10.04
CA PHE A 124 5.53 1.88 -9.56
C PHE A 124 6.22 3.22 -9.31
N HIS A 125 5.43 4.27 -9.39
CA HIS A 125 5.86 5.65 -9.33
C HIS A 125 5.04 6.39 -8.28
N SER A 126 5.52 7.56 -7.86
CA SER A 126 4.75 8.41 -6.97
C SER A 126 3.49 8.92 -7.69
N PRO A 127 2.28 8.74 -7.14
CA PRO A 127 1.04 9.20 -7.77
C PRO A 127 0.78 10.70 -7.57
N THR A 128 1.47 11.32 -6.61
CA THR A 128 1.37 12.75 -6.28
C THR A 128 2.73 13.24 -5.80
N GLU A 129 2.90 14.55 -5.66
CA GLU A 129 3.93 15.11 -4.80
C GLU A 129 3.53 14.91 -3.32
N TRP A 130 4.45 14.38 -2.52
CA TRP A 130 4.28 14.13 -1.10
C TRP A 130 5.64 13.95 -0.42
N GLN A 131 5.70 14.20 0.88
CA GLN A 131 6.89 14.05 1.69
C GLN A 131 6.77 12.78 2.53
N ILE A 132 7.67 11.82 2.30
CA ILE A 132 7.76 10.58 3.06
C ILE A 132 8.50 10.87 4.37
N SER A 133 7.87 10.54 5.50
CA SER A 133 8.41 10.76 6.84
C SER A 133 9.04 9.50 7.43
N TRP A 134 8.48 8.32 7.13
CA TRP A 134 9.04 7.04 7.57
C TRP A 134 8.57 5.90 6.67
N ARG A 135 9.31 4.79 6.77
CA ARG A 135 9.08 3.55 6.05
C ARG A 135 9.01 2.40 7.03
N ARG A 136 8.13 1.44 6.77
CA ARG A 136 8.05 0.20 7.54
C ARG A 136 7.97 -0.99 6.61
N HIS A 137 8.75 -2.00 6.94
CA HIS A 137 8.66 -3.32 6.32
C HIS A 137 7.97 -4.27 7.25
N TYR A 138 7.02 -4.99 6.68
CA TYR A 138 6.30 -6.06 7.34
C TYR A 138 6.80 -7.36 6.74
N ILE A 139 7.44 -8.16 7.59
CA ILE A 139 7.78 -9.54 7.25
C ILE A 139 6.47 -10.32 7.20
N GLY A 140 6.28 -11.10 6.14
CA GLY A 140 5.06 -11.86 5.91
C GLY A 140 5.26 -12.97 4.89
N HIS A 141 4.15 -13.49 4.38
CA HIS A 141 4.14 -14.53 3.36
C HIS A 141 4.23 -13.93 1.95
N LEU A 142 4.35 -14.80 0.94
CA LEU A 142 4.27 -14.41 -0.47
C LEU A 142 3.12 -15.17 -1.14
N PHE A 143 1.92 -15.06 -0.56
CA PHE A 143 0.72 -15.65 -1.17
C PHE A 143 0.39 -14.94 -2.49
N SER A 144 -0.30 -15.66 -3.38
CA SER A 144 -0.71 -15.08 -4.66
C SER A 144 -1.75 -13.98 -4.45
N VAL A 145 -1.51 -12.83 -5.07
CA VAL A 145 -2.43 -11.68 -5.07
C VAL A 145 -3.38 -11.67 -6.27
N ASN A 146 -3.48 -12.80 -7.00
CA ASN A 146 -4.47 -12.96 -8.06
C ASN A 146 -5.88 -12.68 -7.50
N PRO A 147 -6.74 -11.96 -8.24
CA PRO A 147 -8.09 -11.63 -7.79
C PRO A 147 -8.93 -12.81 -7.26
N LYS A 148 -8.75 -14.03 -7.80
CA LYS A 148 -9.44 -15.23 -7.29
C LYS A 148 -8.99 -15.58 -5.87
N VAL A 149 -7.68 -15.57 -5.61
CA VAL A 149 -7.11 -15.85 -4.28
C VAL A 149 -7.46 -14.72 -3.31
N ALA A 150 -7.36 -13.45 -3.76
CA ALA A 150 -7.77 -12.28 -2.97
C ALA A 150 -9.25 -12.27 -2.60
N SER A 151 -10.11 -12.93 -3.38
CA SER A 151 -11.53 -13.10 -3.02
C SER A 151 -11.82 -14.24 -2.04
N TRP A 152 -10.81 -15.06 -1.73
CA TRP A 152 -10.97 -16.22 -0.85
C TRP A 152 -10.19 -16.06 0.47
N LEU A 153 -8.94 -15.61 0.41
CA LEU A 153 -8.09 -15.46 1.58
C LEU A 153 -8.32 -14.10 2.25
N GLN A 154 -8.98 -14.09 3.40
CA GLN A 154 -9.15 -12.88 4.20
C GLN A 154 -7.81 -12.34 4.69
N ASN A 155 -7.68 -11.02 4.77
CA ASN A 155 -6.46 -10.32 5.19
C ASN A 155 -5.22 -10.64 4.35
N LEU A 156 -5.38 -11.11 3.10
CA LEU A 156 -4.28 -11.49 2.21
C LEU A 156 -3.18 -10.42 2.16
N PHE A 157 -3.57 -9.15 2.01
CA PHE A 157 -2.60 -8.05 1.90
C PHE A 157 -1.89 -7.76 3.24
N CYS A 158 -2.52 -8.06 4.37
CA CYS A 158 -1.91 -7.92 5.69
C CYS A 158 -0.99 -9.10 6.04
N LEU A 159 -1.27 -10.29 5.50
CA LEU A 159 -0.48 -11.50 5.66
C LEU A 159 0.78 -11.50 4.79
N ASN A 160 0.71 -10.85 3.64
CA ASN A 160 1.85 -10.78 2.74
C ASN A 160 2.93 -9.81 3.23
N GLU A 161 4.17 -10.13 2.86
CA GLU A 161 5.31 -9.25 2.98
C GLU A 161 5.02 -7.94 2.22
N ARG A 162 5.31 -6.81 2.85
CA ARG A 162 5.03 -5.49 2.25
C ARG A 162 5.95 -4.40 2.77
N ALA A 163 6.21 -3.41 1.94
CA ALA A 163 6.90 -2.17 2.31
C ALA A 163 5.91 -1.01 2.22
N ALA A 164 5.63 -0.39 3.37
CA ALA A 164 4.72 0.73 3.51
C ALA A 164 5.50 2.02 3.74
N TYR A 165 5.16 3.05 2.98
CA TYR A 165 5.73 4.39 3.06
C TYR A 165 4.63 5.34 3.57
N TYR A 166 5.01 6.22 4.49
CA TYR A 166 4.08 7.09 5.21
C TYR A 166 4.57 8.52 5.15
N GLY A 167 3.64 9.45 5.02
CA GLY A 167 4.01 10.84 4.85
C GLY A 167 2.81 11.74 4.78
N SER A 168 3.04 12.90 4.18
CA SER A 168 2.00 13.88 3.95
C SER A 168 2.04 14.43 2.53
N TRP A 169 0.85 14.65 1.97
CA TRP A 169 0.63 15.30 0.69
C TRP A 169 -0.22 16.56 0.91
N LYS A 170 -0.58 17.24 -0.18
CA LYS A 170 -1.34 18.50 -0.17
C LYS A 170 -2.58 18.47 0.75
N TYR A 171 -3.26 17.32 0.90
CA TYR A 171 -4.51 17.20 1.66
C TYR A 171 -4.40 16.44 3.00
N GLY A 172 -3.18 16.22 3.50
CA GLY A 172 -2.96 15.60 4.81
C GLY A 172 -2.17 14.30 4.72
N PHE A 173 -2.61 13.27 5.43
CA PHE A 173 -1.95 11.96 5.44
C PHE A 173 -1.95 11.32 4.05
N PHE A 174 -0.81 10.71 3.69
CA PHE A 174 -0.67 9.88 2.51
C PHE A 174 0.17 8.64 2.85
N SER A 175 -0.24 7.49 2.30
CA SER A 175 0.55 6.28 2.36
C SER A 175 0.51 5.54 1.02
N MET A 176 1.64 4.97 0.65
CA MET A 176 1.77 4.09 -0.51
C MET A 176 2.47 2.81 -0.04
N THR A 177 1.89 1.65 -0.36
CA THR A 177 2.38 0.36 0.12
C THR A 177 2.55 -0.59 -1.06
N ALA A 178 3.76 -1.13 -1.22
CA ALA A 178 4.02 -2.23 -2.15
C ALA A 178 3.84 -3.56 -1.42
N VAL A 179 2.97 -4.43 -1.93
CA VAL A 179 2.69 -5.75 -1.37
C VAL A 179 3.34 -6.81 -2.24
N GLY A 180 4.21 -7.62 -1.65
CA GLY A 180 4.85 -8.75 -2.31
C GLY A 180 3.85 -9.86 -2.62
N ALA A 181 4.19 -10.69 -3.58
CA ALA A 181 3.39 -11.84 -3.99
C ALA A 181 4.29 -13.01 -4.38
N THR A 182 3.70 -14.17 -4.65
CA THR A 182 4.41 -15.35 -5.14
C THR A 182 5.28 -14.98 -6.34
N ILE A 183 6.58 -15.32 -6.30
CA ILE A 183 7.59 -15.02 -7.33
C ILE A 183 7.97 -13.51 -7.45
N VAL A 184 7.18 -12.61 -6.88
CA VAL A 184 7.40 -11.15 -6.88
C VAL A 184 7.52 -10.65 -5.43
N GLY A 185 8.53 -11.14 -4.72
CA GLY A 185 8.79 -10.76 -3.31
C GLY A 185 9.77 -9.59 -3.14
N SER A 186 10.63 -9.34 -4.13
CA SER A 186 11.62 -8.26 -4.03
C SER A 186 10.97 -6.90 -4.32
N ILE A 187 11.00 -6.02 -3.34
CA ILE A 187 10.57 -4.63 -3.45
C ILE A 187 11.81 -3.75 -3.36
N ASN A 188 12.04 -2.92 -4.39
CA ASN A 188 13.14 -1.96 -4.42
C ASN A 188 12.60 -0.58 -4.76
N VAL A 189 12.98 0.42 -3.96
CA VAL A 189 12.61 1.82 -4.15
C VAL A 189 13.88 2.64 -4.20
N HIS A 190 14.04 3.49 -5.21
CA HIS A 190 15.33 4.13 -5.54
C HIS A 190 15.98 4.94 -4.41
N PHE A 191 15.19 5.48 -3.48
CA PHE A 191 15.67 6.25 -2.33
C PHE A 191 15.67 5.45 -1.02
N ASP A 192 15.18 4.21 -1.03
CA ASP A 192 15.14 3.30 0.13
C ASP A 192 16.34 2.34 0.00
N PRO A 193 17.33 2.42 0.91
CA PRO A 193 18.58 1.67 0.82
C PRO A 193 18.42 0.15 0.90
#